data_AF-A0A7W1XX92-F1
#
_entry.id   AF-A0A7W1XX92-F1
#
_cell.length_a   1.000
_cell.length_b   1.000
_cell.length_c   1.000
_cell.angle_alpha   90.00
_cell.angle_beta   90.00
_cell.angle_gamma   90.00
#
_symmetry.space_group_name_H-M   'P 1'
#
loop_
_entity.id
_entity.type
_entity.pdbx_description
1 polymer ?
#
loop_
_entity_poly.entity_id
_entity_poly.type
_entity_poly.pdbx_seq_one_letter_code
_entity_poly.pdbx_strand_id
1 'polypeptide(L)'
;MFDRGGLKLGTVDGITIRIHWIFLLWGLFEWMALSRSAPGTDASAGESLASGSTVIYYLVFLFASVFLHEMGHCRAARRVGGNASEVLLWPLGGLATVDIPDRPANHLAVAIGGPVVNLVLWLILLPLAIFAGDGVGSFFLRMPVSDPLSIAAAVNLDLLIFNLLPAFPLDGGRILHSIVWSRQGEWRAHKIMITSGRVVSLVLLLIWLTVDGASGFLLAMALMIFAQSYVMSRADREDESEWWQGSSEPKQSWWEQQKQRFREQQDEKQALEESRKRSRVDELLGKVSREGIESLTPEERKFLEQVSREFDQRD
;
A
#
# COMPACT_ATOMS: atom_id res chain seq x y z
N MET A 1 -8.39 6.31 -10.14
CA MET A 1 -9.59 6.57 -9.30
C MET A 1 -9.29 6.72 -7.80
N PHE A 2 -8.13 6.26 -7.28
CA PHE A 2 -7.78 6.26 -5.85
C PHE A 2 -7.18 7.57 -5.29
N ASP A 3 -7.02 8.61 -6.12
CA ASP A 3 -6.25 9.82 -5.78
C ASP A 3 -6.97 10.83 -4.87
N ARG A 4 -8.24 10.58 -4.52
CA ARG A 4 -9.04 11.46 -3.65
C ARG A 4 -9.29 10.89 -2.24
N GLY A 5 -8.60 9.79 -1.91
CA GLY A 5 -8.92 8.91 -0.78
C GLY A 5 -8.06 9.04 0.48
N GLY A 6 -7.06 9.92 0.53
CA GLY A 6 -6.03 9.86 1.57
C GLY A 6 -5.86 11.15 2.38
N LEU A 7 -5.97 11.06 3.71
CA LEU A 7 -5.55 12.12 4.62
C LEU A 7 -4.02 12.15 4.69
N LYS A 8 -3.39 13.29 4.39
CA LYS A 8 -1.94 13.47 4.54
C LYS A 8 -1.62 13.57 6.03
N LEU A 9 -0.81 12.63 6.53
CA LEU A 9 -0.38 12.60 7.93
C LEU A 9 0.91 13.38 8.17
N GLY A 10 1.83 13.35 7.20
CA GLY A 10 3.12 14.03 7.33
C GLY A 10 4.14 13.57 6.29
N THR A 11 5.40 13.89 6.55
CA THR A 11 6.54 13.48 5.71
C THR A 11 7.66 12.93 6.59
N VAL A 12 8.17 11.74 6.28
CA VAL A 12 9.30 11.10 6.97
C VAL A 12 10.35 10.72 5.92
N ASP A 13 11.61 11.14 6.11
CA ASP A 13 12.72 10.92 5.15
C ASP A 13 12.42 11.38 3.70
N GLY A 14 11.61 12.43 3.56
CA GLY A 14 11.15 12.95 2.27
C GLY A 14 10.06 12.10 1.61
N ILE A 15 9.48 11.14 2.33
CA ILE A 15 8.37 10.30 1.88
C ILE A 15 7.07 10.85 2.45
N THR A 16 6.11 11.18 1.58
CA THR A 16 4.79 11.66 1.99
C THR A 16 3.93 10.51 2.46
N ILE A 17 3.39 10.60 3.67
CA ILE A 17 2.55 9.56 4.28
C ILE A 17 1.09 9.99 4.17
N ARG A 18 0.26 9.10 3.60
CA ARG A 18 -1.20 9.25 3.57
C ARG A 18 -1.89 8.04 4.17
N ILE A 19 -3.04 8.25 4.80
CA ILE A 19 -3.91 7.18 5.28
C ILE A 19 -5.23 7.19 4.53
N HIS A 20 -5.65 6.04 4.00
CA HIS A 20 -6.94 5.94 3.34
C HIS A 20 -8.07 5.77 4.36
N TRP A 21 -9.21 6.44 4.17
CA TRP A 21 -10.34 6.41 5.13
C TRP A 21 -10.92 5.00 5.36
N ILE A 22 -10.73 4.11 4.40
CA ILE A 22 -11.17 2.71 4.51
C ILE A 22 -10.45 1.95 5.64
N PHE A 23 -9.24 2.37 6.01
CA PHE A 23 -8.52 1.83 7.17
C PHE A 23 -9.28 2.12 8.46
N LEU A 24 -9.79 3.34 8.62
CA LEU A 24 -10.58 3.76 9.78
C LEU A 24 -11.95 3.08 9.80
N LEU A 25 -12.62 2.98 8.64
CA LEU A 25 -13.91 2.30 8.52
C LEU A 25 -13.81 0.80 8.81
N TRP A 26 -12.75 0.15 8.33
CA TRP A 26 -12.53 -1.27 8.63
C TRP A 26 -12.25 -1.49 10.11
N GLY A 27 -11.38 -0.68 10.73
CA GLY A 27 -11.12 -0.75 12.17
C GLY A 27 -12.39 -0.52 13.01
N LEU A 28 -13.25 0.40 12.58
CA LEU A 28 -14.54 0.64 13.21
C LEU A 28 -15.52 -0.54 13.02
N PHE A 29 -15.53 -1.16 11.83
CA PHE A 29 -16.38 -2.32 11.56
C PHE A 29 -15.96 -3.55 12.37
N GLU A 30 -14.66 -3.83 12.47
CA GLU A 30 -14.15 -4.89 13.34
C GLU A 30 -14.45 -4.60 14.81
N TRP A 31 -14.30 -3.35 15.27
CA TRP A 31 -14.72 -2.95 16.62
C TRP A 31 -16.22 -3.21 16.85
N MET A 32 -17.07 -2.88 15.88
CA MET A 32 -18.51 -3.17 15.94
C MET A 32 -18.82 -4.67 15.89
N ALA A 33 -18.05 -5.47 15.15
CA ALA A 33 -18.23 -6.92 15.06
C ALA A 33 -17.81 -7.62 16.36
N LEU A 34 -16.72 -7.16 16.98
CA LEU A 34 -16.21 -7.65 18.26
C LEU A 34 -17.05 -7.19 19.45
N SER A 35 -17.68 -6.02 19.37
CA SER A 35 -18.57 -5.51 20.44
C SER A 35 -20.00 -6.08 20.39
N ARG A 36 -20.35 -6.87 19.37
CA ARG A 36 -21.61 -7.60 19.34
C ARG A 36 -21.49 -8.91 20.11
N SER A 37 -22.02 -8.93 21.32
CA SER A 37 -22.31 -10.18 22.03
C SER A 37 -23.26 -11.04 21.19
N ALA A 38 -22.93 -12.31 21.01
CA ALA A 38 -23.83 -13.26 20.35
C ALA A 38 -25.17 -13.28 21.12
N PRO A 39 -26.33 -13.16 20.45
CA PRO A 39 -27.62 -13.24 21.12
C PRO A 39 -27.75 -14.60 21.83
N GLY A 40 -27.85 -14.60 23.15
CA GLY A 40 -28.08 -15.82 23.95
C GLY A 40 -26.86 -16.47 24.61
N THR A 41 -25.70 -15.79 24.68
CA THR A 41 -24.58 -16.25 25.52
C THR A 41 -24.56 -15.48 26.84
N ASP A 42 -24.58 -16.21 27.95
CA ASP A 42 -24.47 -15.64 29.29
C ASP A 42 -23.21 -14.75 29.36
N ALA A 43 -23.42 -13.52 29.83
CA ALA A 43 -22.42 -12.44 29.83
C ALA A 43 -21.13 -12.76 30.62
N SER A 44 -21.02 -13.90 31.30
CA SER A 44 -19.90 -14.24 32.17
C SER A 44 -18.72 -14.97 31.52
N ALA A 45 -18.83 -15.45 30.26
CA ALA A 45 -17.77 -16.23 29.62
C ALA A 45 -17.19 -15.61 28.33
N GLY A 46 -17.88 -14.62 27.73
CA GLY A 46 -17.47 -13.95 26.48
C GLY A 46 -16.92 -12.54 26.64
N GLU A 47 -16.94 -11.98 27.85
CA GLU A 47 -16.66 -10.55 28.13
C GLU A 47 -15.18 -10.13 28.06
N SER A 48 -14.23 -11.03 27.84
CA SER A 48 -12.80 -10.69 28.02
C SER A 48 -12.04 -10.28 26.75
N LEU A 49 -12.62 -10.38 25.55
CA LEU A 49 -11.91 -10.12 24.29
C LEU A 49 -12.00 -8.66 23.82
N ALA A 50 -12.99 -7.90 24.30
CA ALA A 50 -13.37 -6.61 23.72
C ALA A 50 -13.44 -5.49 24.75
N SER A 51 -12.47 -5.37 25.66
CA SER A 51 -12.26 -4.08 26.30
C SER A 51 -11.90 -3.07 25.20
N GLY A 52 -12.50 -1.87 25.21
CA GLY A 52 -12.21 -0.85 24.20
C GLY A 52 -10.71 -0.53 24.04
N SER A 53 -9.92 -0.76 25.11
CA SER A 53 -8.46 -0.67 25.11
C SER A 53 -7.76 -1.67 24.19
N THR A 54 -8.18 -2.93 24.14
CA THR A 54 -7.57 -3.98 23.29
C THR A 54 -7.67 -3.62 21.82
N VAL A 55 -8.83 -3.12 21.39
CA VAL A 55 -9.05 -2.71 20.00
C VAL A 55 -8.23 -1.46 19.66
N ILE A 56 -8.10 -0.51 20.59
CA ILE A 56 -7.23 0.65 20.39
C ILE A 56 -5.77 0.22 20.23
N TYR A 57 -5.26 -0.65 21.11
CA TYR A 57 -3.91 -1.19 20.99
C TYR A 57 -3.70 -1.89 19.65
N TYR A 58 -4.65 -2.73 19.24
CA TYR A 58 -4.61 -3.39 17.95
C TYR A 58 -4.50 -2.40 16.79
N LEU A 59 -5.38 -1.40 16.72
CA LEU A 59 -5.36 -0.42 15.64
C LEU A 59 -4.06 0.39 15.61
N VAL A 60 -3.54 0.76 16.78
CA VAL A 60 -2.26 1.47 16.90
C VAL A 60 -1.10 0.60 16.43
N PHE A 61 -1.01 -0.65 16.88
CA PHE A 61 0.06 -1.56 16.48
C PHE A 61 -0.04 -1.99 15.03
N LEU A 62 -1.25 -2.21 14.51
CA LEU A 62 -1.48 -2.48 13.09
C LEU A 62 -1.01 -1.32 12.24
N PHE A 63 -1.44 -0.11 12.57
CA PHE A 63 -1.03 1.09 11.85
C PHE A 63 0.50 1.28 11.89
N ALA A 64 1.11 1.17 13.07
CA ALA A 64 2.55 1.30 13.22
C ALA A 64 3.31 0.21 12.46
N SER A 65 2.84 -1.03 12.49
CA SER A 65 3.48 -2.17 11.82
C SER A 65 3.38 -2.08 10.31
N VAL A 66 2.22 -1.70 9.76
CA VAL A 66 2.05 -1.43 8.32
C VAL A 66 2.92 -0.26 7.89
N PHE A 67 2.97 0.83 8.68
CA PHE A 67 3.85 1.96 8.37
C PHE A 67 5.33 1.56 8.31
N LEU A 68 5.81 0.79 9.31
CA LEU A 68 7.19 0.32 9.34
C LEU A 68 7.49 -0.66 8.20
N HIS A 69 6.53 -1.53 7.85
CA HIS A 69 6.60 -2.42 6.70
C HIS A 69 6.81 -1.62 5.39
N GLU A 70 6.00 -0.59 5.15
CA GLU A 70 6.15 0.27 3.96
C GLU A 70 7.48 1.03 3.94
N MET A 71 7.98 1.45 5.11
CA MET A 71 9.35 1.99 5.21
C MET A 71 10.42 0.97 4.86
N GLY A 72 10.20 -0.31 5.16
CA GLY A 72 11.04 -1.41 4.69
C GLY A 72 11.18 -1.41 3.17
N HIS A 73 10.06 -1.35 2.44
CA HIS A 73 10.07 -1.26 0.97
C HIS A 73 10.76 0.01 0.47
N CYS A 74 10.41 1.18 1.02
CA CYS A 74 10.97 2.45 0.58
C CYS A 74 12.49 2.50 0.78
N ARG A 75 12.96 1.97 1.91
CA ARG A 75 14.40 1.94 2.19
C ARG A 75 15.12 0.90 1.35
N ALA A 76 14.51 -0.24 1.06
CA ALA A 76 15.04 -1.20 0.09
C ALA A 76 15.16 -0.59 -1.31
N ALA A 77 14.13 0.17 -1.74
CA ALA A 77 14.10 0.84 -3.04
C ALA A 77 15.24 1.85 -3.20
N ARG A 78 15.45 2.71 -2.20
CA ARG A 78 16.56 3.68 -2.21
C ARG A 78 17.93 3.01 -2.22
N ARG A 79 18.08 1.84 -1.60
CA ARG A 79 19.35 1.09 -1.60
C ARG A 79 19.68 0.46 -2.94
N VAL A 80 18.68 0.10 -3.75
CA VAL A 80 18.88 -0.45 -5.10
C VAL A 80 18.99 0.65 -6.18
N GLY A 81 19.16 1.91 -5.78
CA GLY A 81 19.28 3.05 -6.68
C GLY A 81 17.94 3.59 -7.21
N GLY A 82 16.83 3.20 -6.60
CA GLY A 82 15.50 3.72 -6.91
C GLY A 82 15.10 4.95 -6.08
N ASN A 83 13.91 5.46 -6.33
CA ASN A 83 13.28 6.55 -5.59
C ASN A 83 11.95 6.09 -4.97
N ALA A 84 11.65 6.62 -3.79
CA ALA A 84 10.40 6.41 -3.07
C ALA A 84 9.95 7.76 -2.51
N SER A 85 8.79 8.25 -2.96
CA SER A 85 8.33 9.62 -2.68
C SER A 85 7.01 9.68 -1.91
N GLU A 86 6.17 8.65 -2.00
CA GLU A 86 4.87 8.62 -1.34
C GLU A 86 4.47 7.21 -0.91
N VAL A 87 3.83 7.11 0.26
CA VAL A 87 3.23 5.89 0.81
C VAL A 87 1.79 6.19 1.18
N LEU A 88 0.85 5.48 0.56
CA LEU A 88 -0.55 5.46 0.94
C LEU A 88 -0.85 4.20 1.75
N LEU A 89 -1.11 4.35 3.04
CA LEU A 89 -1.46 3.26 3.95
C LEU A 89 -2.91 2.79 3.68
N TRP A 90 -3.04 1.51 3.34
CA TRP A 90 -4.30 0.80 3.10
C TRP A 90 -4.38 -0.44 4.02
N PRO A 91 -5.58 -0.93 4.39
CA PRO A 91 -5.72 -2.05 5.33
C PRO A 91 -5.11 -3.37 4.82
N LEU A 92 -4.94 -3.51 3.51
CA LEU A 92 -4.37 -4.69 2.85
C LEU A 92 -2.91 -4.48 2.39
N GLY A 93 -2.25 -3.41 2.86
CA GLY A 93 -0.89 -3.01 2.48
C GLY A 93 -0.81 -1.54 2.02
N GLY A 94 0.39 -1.00 1.85
CA GLY A 94 0.59 0.35 1.34
C GLY A 94 0.82 0.38 -0.18
N LEU A 95 0.24 1.39 -0.83
CA LEU A 95 0.64 1.76 -2.19
C LEU A 95 1.81 2.75 -2.06
N ALA A 96 3.02 2.20 -1.98
CA ALA A 96 4.24 2.98 -2.09
C ALA A 96 4.55 3.25 -3.57
N THR A 97 4.71 4.52 -3.94
CA THR A 97 5.17 4.90 -5.28
C THR A 97 6.67 4.76 -5.33
N VAL A 98 7.11 3.63 -5.89
CA VAL A 98 8.52 3.24 -5.93
C VAL A 98 8.96 3.13 -7.39
N ASP A 99 9.91 3.97 -7.80
CA ASP A 99 10.60 3.83 -9.08
C ASP A 99 11.93 3.11 -8.83
N ILE A 100 12.09 1.91 -9.39
CA ILE A 100 13.32 1.12 -9.29
C ILE A 100 13.86 0.76 -10.67
N PRO A 101 15.18 0.52 -10.78
CA PRO A 101 15.77 0.05 -12.02
C PRO A 101 15.25 -1.35 -12.36
N ASP A 102 14.98 -1.56 -13.65
CA ASP A 102 14.23 -2.71 -14.16
C ASP A 102 15.08 -3.98 -14.21
N ARG A 103 15.28 -4.58 -13.03
CA ARG A 103 16.02 -5.83 -12.84
C ARG A 103 15.31 -6.72 -11.84
N PRO A 104 15.17 -8.04 -12.10
CA PRO A 104 14.48 -8.96 -11.19
C PRO A 104 15.01 -8.91 -9.75
N ALA A 105 16.33 -8.78 -9.58
CA ALA A 105 16.96 -8.71 -8.27
C ALA A 105 16.54 -7.46 -7.47
N ASN A 106 16.34 -6.33 -8.14
CA ASN A 106 15.90 -5.09 -7.49
C ASN A 106 14.45 -5.20 -7.03
N HIS A 107 13.58 -5.73 -7.88
CA HIS A 107 12.17 -5.98 -7.52
C HIS A 107 12.05 -6.97 -6.37
N LEU A 108 12.88 -8.03 -6.37
CA LEU A 108 12.95 -8.98 -5.26
C LEU A 108 13.41 -8.32 -3.96
N ALA A 109 14.49 -7.53 -4.00
CA ALA A 109 15.02 -6.84 -2.83
C ALA A 109 14.00 -5.86 -2.23
N VAL A 110 13.27 -5.13 -3.08
CA VAL A 110 12.19 -4.25 -2.61
C VAL A 110 11.04 -5.05 -2.03
N ALA A 111 10.55 -6.08 -2.72
CA ALA A 111 9.42 -6.89 -2.26
C ALA A 111 9.68 -7.60 -0.92
N ILE A 112 10.94 -7.98 -0.64
CA ILE A 112 11.34 -8.57 0.65
C ILE A 112 11.47 -7.51 1.76
N GLY A 113 11.68 -6.24 1.41
CA GLY A 113 11.95 -5.14 2.34
C GLY A 113 10.91 -5.00 3.46
N GLY A 114 9.61 -5.01 3.11
CA GLY A 114 8.52 -4.96 4.08
C GLY A 114 8.41 -6.21 4.96
N PRO A 115 8.30 -7.42 4.38
CA PRO A 115 8.24 -8.68 5.14
C PRO A 115 9.41 -8.85 6.13
N VAL A 116 10.63 -8.42 5.78
CA VAL A 116 11.77 -8.46 6.71
C VAL A 116 11.53 -7.58 7.94
N VAL A 117 10.89 -6.42 7.79
CA VAL A 117 10.57 -5.55 8.93
C VAL A 117 9.59 -6.23 9.87
N ASN A 118 8.48 -6.81 9.35
CA ASN A 118 7.55 -7.53 10.21
C ASN A 118 8.18 -8.76 10.87
N LEU A 119 9.02 -9.51 10.14
CA LEU A 119 9.73 -10.65 10.70
C LEU A 119 10.63 -10.23 11.86
N VAL A 120 11.41 -9.16 11.71
CA VAL A 120 12.29 -8.64 12.76
C VAL A 120 11.48 -8.16 13.96
N LEU A 121 10.39 -7.40 13.72
CA LEU A 121 9.50 -6.95 14.79
C LEU A 121 8.89 -8.14 15.54
N TRP A 122 8.39 -9.14 14.82
CA TRP A 122 7.83 -10.34 15.42
C TRP A 122 8.86 -11.11 16.26
N LEU A 123 10.08 -11.31 15.74
CA LEU A 123 11.16 -12.01 16.46
C LEU A 123 11.61 -11.28 17.74
N ILE A 124 11.48 -9.95 17.78
CA ILE A 124 11.79 -9.15 18.98
C ILE A 124 10.63 -9.17 19.97
N LEU A 125 9.39 -9.01 19.49
CA LEU A 125 8.20 -8.88 20.33
C LEU A 125 7.76 -10.21 20.93
N LEU A 126 7.92 -11.32 20.20
CA LEU A 126 7.46 -12.64 20.65
C LEU A 126 8.13 -13.09 21.97
N PRO A 127 9.47 -13.05 22.14
CA PRO A 127 10.09 -13.43 23.40
C PRO A 127 9.69 -12.52 24.56
N LEU A 128 9.49 -11.22 24.29
CA LEU A 128 9.05 -10.25 25.30
C LEU A 128 7.62 -10.54 25.77
N ALA A 129 6.73 -10.88 24.83
CA ALA A 129 5.36 -11.30 25.12
C ALA A 129 5.32 -12.58 25.97
N ILE A 130 6.11 -13.60 25.60
CA ILE A 130 6.21 -14.85 26.36
C ILE A 130 6.76 -14.59 27.77
N PHE A 131 7.76 -13.72 27.93
CA PHE A 131 8.33 -13.38 29.23
C PHE A 131 7.36 -12.58 30.11
N ALA A 132 6.47 -11.79 29.51
CA ALA A 132 5.43 -11.04 30.20
C ALA A 132 4.31 -11.94 30.78
N GLY A 133 4.30 -13.24 30.46
CA GLY A 133 3.39 -14.22 31.05
C GLY A 133 2.13 -14.51 30.23
N ASP A 134 1.99 -13.89 29.06
CA ASP A 134 0.87 -14.13 28.14
C ASP A 134 1.28 -15.10 27.01
N GLY A 135 0.33 -15.94 26.60
CA GLY A 135 0.50 -16.84 25.47
C GLY A 135 0.55 -16.12 24.11
N VAL A 136 0.81 -16.88 23.05
CA VAL A 136 0.78 -16.36 21.67
C VAL A 136 -0.65 -16.36 21.15
N GLY A 137 -1.22 -15.17 20.95
CA GLY A 137 -2.50 -14.99 20.27
C GLY A 137 -2.37 -14.83 18.75
N SER A 138 -3.50 -14.79 18.07
CA SER A 138 -3.62 -14.43 16.65
C SER A 138 -5.00 -13.83 16.44
N PHE A 139 -5.04 -12.65 15.82
CA PHE A 139 -6.30 -11.95 15.57
C PHE A 139 -7.14 -12.70 14.53
N PHE A 140 -6.48 -13.27 13.52
CA PHE A 140 -7.15 -14.00 12.44
C PHE A 140 -7.72 -15.33 12.89
N LEU A 141 -7.00 -16.03 13.78
CA LEU A 141 -7.48 -17.28 14.39
C LEU A 141 -8.38 -17.03 15.61
N ARG A 142 -8.70 -15.76 15.92
CA ARG A 142 -9.50 -15.35 17.08
C ARG A 142 -8.98 -15.92 18.40
N MET A 143 -7.66 -16.08 18.54
CA MET A 143 -7.07 -16.51 19.80
C MET A 143 -6.95 -15.31 20.75
N PRO A 144 -7.50 -15.40 21.98
CA PRO A 144 -7.56 -14.27 22.89
C PRO A 144 -6.17 -13.82 23.34
N VAL A 145 -5.91 -12.52 23.17
CA VAL A 145 -4.76 -11.81 23.72
C VAL A 145 -5.21 -10.43 24.18
N SER A 146 -4.91 -10.11 25.43
CA SER A 146 -5.20 -8.82 26.05
C SER A 146 -3.96 -7.96 26.21
N ASP A 147 -2.78 -8.57 26.32
CA ASP A 147 -1.54 -7.83 26.52
C ASP A 147 -1.08 -7.10 25.25
N PRO A 148 -0.71 -5.80 25.36
CA PRO A 148 -0.23 -5.00 24.24
C PRO A 148 0.94 -5.62 23.46
N LEU A 149 1.90 -6.28 24.12
CA LEU A 149 3.06 -6.87 23.43
C LEU A 149 2.64 -8.11 22.65
N SER A 150 1.78 -8.95 23.23
CA SER A 150 1.22 -10.12 22.56
C SER A 150 0.38 -9.73 21.33
N ILE A 151 -0.39 -8.65 21.43
CA ILE A 151 -1.13 -8.06 20.31
C ILE A 151 -0.17 -7.57 19.23
N ALA A 152 0.88 -6.83 19.60
CA ALA A 152 1.87 -6.31 18.64
C ALA A 152 2.63 -7.44 17.92
N ALA A 153 2.99 -8.50 18.64
CA ALA A 153 3.62 -9.69 18.07
C ALA A 153 2.65 -10.38 17.08
N ALA A 154 1.40 -10.63 17.49
CA ALA A 154 0.39 -11.25 16.65
C ALA A 154 0.17 -10.46 15.34
N VAL A 155 -0.01 -9.14 15.43
CA VAL A 155 -0.16 -8.24 14.28
C VAL A 155 0.99 -8.40 13.29
N ASN A 156 2.24 -8.43 13.76
CA ASN A 156 3.41 -8.55 12.88
C ASN A 156 3.51 -9.94 12.24
N LEU A 157 3.17 -10.99 12.96
CA LEU A 157 3.11 -12.34 12.40
C LEU A 157 2.04 -12.44 11.32
N ASP A 158 0.85 -11.92 11.62
CA ASP A 158 -0.28 -11.97 10.70
C ASP A 158 0.04 -11.18 9.42
N LEU A 159 0.56 -9.95 9.54
CA LEU A 159 1.03 -9.15 8.40
C LEU A 159 2.10 -9.88 7.58
N LEU A 160 3.04 -10.56 8.25
CA LEU A 160 4.08 -11.33 7.57
C LEU A 160 3.48 -12.49 6.76
N ILE A 161 2.59 -13.29 7.37
CA ILE A 161 1.98 -14.45 6.72
C ILE A 161 1.16 -14.03 5.50
N PHE A 162 0.29 -13.03 5.66
CA PHE A 162 -0.55 -12.57 4.55
C PHE A 162 0.28 -11.94 3.45
N ASN A 163 1.23 -11.07 3.78
CA ASN A 163 2.05 -10.44 2.74
C ASN A 163 2.96 -11.45 2.03
N LEU A 164 3.28 -12.62 2.60
CA LEU A 164 4.04 -13.66 1.92
C LEU A 164 3.19 -14.61 1.06
N LEU A 165 1.86 -14.48 1.05
CA LEU A 165 1.02 -15.27 0.15
C LEU A 165 1.39 -14.98 -1.32
N PRO A 166 1.54 -16.00 -2.17
CA PRO A 166 2.01 -15.85 -3.55
C PRO A 166 0.90 -15.35 -4.49
N ALA A 167 0.34 -14.17 -4.21
CA ALA A 167 -0.77 -13.60 -4.93
C ALA A 167 -0.63 -12.08 -5.04
N PHE A 168 -0.97 -11.50 -6.19
CA PHE A 168 -1.06 -10.04 -6.33
C PHE A 168 -2.35 -9.54 -5.65
N PRO A 169 -2.34 -8.40 -4.91
CA PRO A 169 -1.31 -7.37 -4.80
C PRO A 169 -0.28 -7.54 -3.67
N LEU A 170 -0.26 -8.69 -3.00
CA LEU A 170 0.60 -8.97 -1.84
C LEU A 170 2.07 -9.11 -2.26
N ASP A 171 3.00 -8.89 -1.31
CA ASP A 171 4.44 -8.94 -1.60
C ASP A 171 4.91 -10.32 -2.04
N GLY A 172 4.30 -11.40 -1.55
CA GLY A 172 4.59 -12.77 -1.94
C GLY A 172 4.32 -12.99 -3.43
N GLY A 173 3.32 -12.31 -3.99
CA GLY A 173 3.10 -12.25 -5.44
C GLY A 173 4.26 -11.58 -6.18
N ARG A 174 4.76 -10.46 -5.65
CA ARG A 174 5.93 -9.73 -6.21
C ARG A 174 7.24 -10.52 -6.08
N ILE A 175 7.42 -11.22 -4.96
CA ILE A 175 8.54 -12.13 -4.71
C ILE A 175 8.50 -13.28 -5.72
N LEU A 176 7.35 -13.96 -5.84
CA LEU A 176 7.15 -15.04 -6.81
C LEU A 176 7.45 -14.54 -8.23
N HIS A 177 6.86 -13.41 -8.61
CA HIS A 177 7.08 -12.80 -9.92
C HIS A 177 8.57 -12.54 -10.18
N SER A 178 9.27 -11.89 -9.24
CA SER A 178 10.69 -11.54 -9.41
C SER A 178 11.59 -12.78 -9.52
N ILE A 179 11.29 -13.83 -8.73
CA ILE A 179 12.02 -15.11 -8.80
C ILE A 179 11.80 -15.78 -10.15
N VAL A 180 10.55 -15.89 -10.60
CA VAL A 180 10.23 -16.55 -11.87
C VAL A 180 10.78 -15.74 -13.05
N TRP A 181 10.68 -14.41 -13.01
CA TRP A 181 11.19 -13.52 -14.04
C TRP A 181 12.69 -13.72 -14.25
N SER A 182 13.46 -13.82 -13.15
CA SER A 182 14.91 -14.03 -13.22
C SER A 182 15.33 -15.34 -13.94
N ARG A 183 14.45 -16.34 -13.97
CA ARG A 183 14.76 -17.68 -14.53
C ARG A 183 14.07 -17.97 -15.85
N GLN A 184 12.87 -17.45 -16.04
CA GLN A 184 11.95 -17.89 -17.08
C GLN A 184 11.46 -16.76 -17.98
N GLY A 185 11.91 -15.52 -17.73
CA GLY A 185 11.44 -14.35 -18.45
C GLY A 185 10.13 -13.79 -17.88
N GLU A 186 9.85 -12.55 -18.23
CA GLU A 186 8.83 -11.74 -17.59
C GLU A 186 7.41 -12.22 -17.89
N TRP A 187 7.16 -12.59 -19.15
CA TRP A 187 5.86 -13.11 -19.58
C TRP A 187 5.44 -14.37 -18.81
N ARG A 188 6.36 -15.31 -18.58
CA ARG A 188 6.07 -16.51 -17.78
C ARG A 188 5.84 -16.16 -16.31
N ALA A 189 6.59 -15.20 -15.78
CA ALA A 189 6.40 -14.72 -14.41
C ALA A 189 5.02 -14.13 -14.20
N HIS A 190 4.54 -13.33 -15.16
CA HIS A 190 3.22 -12.73 -15.14
C HIS A 190 2.11 -13.80 -15.15
N LYS A 191 2.17 -14.77 -16.08
CA LYS A 191 1.18 -15.87 -16.15
C LYS A 191 1.16 -16.76 -14.91
N ILE A 192 2.33 -17.06 -14.35
CA ILE A 192 2.46 -17.82 -13.10
C ILE A 192 1.87 -17.02 -11.93
N MET A 193 2.13 -15.72 -11.85
CA MET A 193 1.57 -14.84 -10.81
C MET A 193 0.03 -14.77 -10.87
N ILE A 194 -0.57 -14.62 -12.06
CA ILE A 194 -2.03 -14.64 -12.25
C ILE A 194 -2.62 -15.97 -11.80
N THR A 195 -2.03 -17.08 -12.23
CA THR A 195 -2.52 -18.43 -11.88
C THR A 195 -2.41 -18.68 -10.39
N SER A 196 -1.28 -18.31 -9.78
CA SER A 196 -1.05 -18.41 -8.34
C SER A 196 -2.07 -17.58 -7.55
N GLY A 197 -2.37 -16.35 -7.98
CA GLY A 197 -3.41 -15.52 -7.38
C GLY A 197 -4.80 -16.19 -7.39
N ARG A 198 -5.20 -16.82 -8.51
CA ARG A 198 -6.46 -17.58 -8.58
C ARG A 198 -6.48 -18.76 -7.62
N VAL A 199 -5.40 -19.54 -7.54
CA VAL A 199 -5.29 -20.68 -6.61
C VAL A 199 -5.38 -20.20 -5.17
N VAL A 200 -4.62 -19.17 -4.78
CA VAL A 200 -4.65 -18.59 -3.43
C VAL A 200 -6.05 -18.07 -3.10
N SER A 201 -6.71 -17.35 -4.02
CA SER A 201 -8.08 -16.86 -3.78
C SER A 201 -9.09 -17.97 -3.55
N LEU A 202 -8.99 -19.08 -4.28
CA LEU A 202 -9.85 -20.25 -4.12
C LEU A 202 -9.60 -20.93 -2.78
N VAL A 203 -8.32 -21.13 -2.40
CA VAL A 203 -7.95 -21.72 -1.11
C VAL A 203 -8.49 -20.88 0.05
N LEU A 204 -8.33 -19.55 0.00
CA LEU A 204 -8.88 -18.66 1.01
C LEU A 204 -10.41 -18.72 1.08
N LEU A 205 -11.09 -18.76 -0.06
CA LEU A 205 -12.55 -18.92 -0.10
C LEU A 205 -12.99 -20.26 0.52
N LEU A 206 -12.28 -21.36 0.24
CA LEU A 206 -12.58 -22.67 0.81
C LEU A 206 -12.35 -22.69 2.33
N ILE A 207 -11.27 -22.07 2.82
CA ILE A 207 -11.02 -21.89 4.24
C ILE A 207 -12.18 -21.12 4.88
N TRP A 208 -12.62 -20.01 4.27
CA TRP A 208 -13.73 -19.23 4.77
C TRP A 208 -15.05 -20.02 4.83
N LEU A 209 -15.32 -20.88 3.84
CA LEU A 209 -16.53 -21.72 3.80
C LEU A 209 -16.52 -22.89 4.79
N THR A 210 -15.34 -23.38 5.16
CA THR A 210 -15.18 -24.60 5.97
C THR A 210 -14.87 -24.33 7.44
N VAL A 211 -14.34 -23.14 7.75
CA VAL A 211 -14.00 -22.74 9.13
C VAL A 211 -15.12 -21.88 9.71
N ASP A 212 -15.86 -22.46 10.65
CA ASP A 212 -16.91 -21.75 11.38
C ASP A 212 -16.34 -20.51 12.09
N GLY A 213 -16.95 -19.35 11.82
CA GLY A 213 -16.52 -18.08 12.41
C GLY A 213 -15.31 -17.42 11.72
N ALA A 214 -14.89 -17.88 10.53
CA ALA A 214 -13.89 -17.19 9.72
C ALA A 214 -14.25 -15.70 9.51
N SER A 215 -13.24 -14.82 9.60
CA SER A 215 -13.46 -13.38 9.51
C SER A 215 -13.98 -12.98 8.12
N GLY A 216 -14.87 -11.96 8.08
CA GLY A 216 -15.33 -11.38 6.82
C GLY A 216 -14.19 -10.75 6.01
N PHE A 217 -13.09 -10.38 6.67
CA PHE A 217 -11.86 -9.92 6.04
C PHE A 217 -11.26 -11.00 5.11
N LEU A 218 -11.22 -12.26 5.54
CA LEU A 218 -10.63 -13.34 4.74
C LEU A 218 -11.41 -13.54 3.43
N LEU A 219 -12.74 -13.46 3.48
CA LEU A 219 -13.60 -13.45 2.30
C LEU A 219 -13.33 -12.24 1.41
N ALA A 220 -13.27 -11.03 1.98
CA ALA A 220 -13.00 -9.81 1.23
C ALA A 220 -11.64 -9.87 0.50
N MET A 221 -10.62 -10.41 1.17
CA MET A 221 -9.30 -10.62 0.58
C MET A 221 -9.33 -11.68 -0.53
N ALA A 222 -10.02 -12.80 -0.33
CA ALA A 222 -10.20 -13.82 -1.37
C ALA A 222 -10.83 -13.22 -2.64
N LEU A 223 -11.92 -12.47 -2.48
CA LEU A 223 -12.62 -11.81 -3.58
C LEU A 223 -11.75 -10.74 -4.25
N MET A 224 -11.00 -9.95 -3.47
CA MET A 224 -10.09 -8.95 -4.01
C MET A 224 -8.97 -9.59 -4.83
N ILE A 225 -8.30 -10.61 -4.31
CA ILE A 225 -7.22 -11.32 -5.03
C ILE A 225 -7.77 -11.93 -6.32
N PHE A 226 -8.96 -12.53 -6.26
CA PHE A 226 -9.62 -13.07 -7.45
C PHE A 226 -9.92 -11.97 -8.48
N ALA A 227 -10.51 -10.85 -8.05
CA ALA A 227 -10.82 -9.72 -8.92
C ALA A 227 -9.56 -9.13 -9.57
N GLN A 228 -8.47 -8.96 -8.80
CA GLN A 228 -7.19 -8.48 -9.32
C GLN A 228 -6.58 -9.46 -10.34
N SER A 229 -6.60 -10.76 -10.02
CA SER A 229 -6.13 -11.81 -10.93
C SER A 229 -6.98 -11.86 -12.22
N TYR A 230 -8.28 -11.60 -12.11
CA TYR A 230 -9.19 -11.53 -13.25
C TYR A 230 -8.89 -10.32 -14.15
N VAL A 231 -8.77 -9.13 -13.57
CA VAL A 231 -8.41 -7.89 -14.30
C VAL A 231 -7.08 -8.06 -15.02
N MET A 232 -6.07 -8.59 -14.34
CA MET A 232 -4.74 -8.81 -14.91
C MET A 232 -4.77 -9.82 -16.06
N SER A 233 -5.56 -10.89 -15.92
CA SER A 233 -5.74 -11.86 -17.01
C SER A 233 -6.50 -11.35 -18.23
N ARG A 234 -7.31 -10.30 -18.05
CA ARG A 234 -8.03 -9.66 -19.14
C ARG A 234 -7.08 -8.77 -19.95
N ALA A 235 -6.22 -8.02 -19.26
CA ALA A 235 -5.16 -7.22 -19.90
C ALA A 235 -4.24 -8.12 -20.74
N ASP A 236 -3.77 -9.24 -20.20
CA ASP A 236 -2.91 -10.21 -20.90
C ASP A 236 -3.58 -10.78 -22.17
N ARG A 237 -4.91 -10.98 -22.14
CA ARG A 237 -5.68 -11.45 -23.31
C ARG A 237 -5.90 -10.37 -24.37
N GLU A 238 -6.12 -9.13 -23.94
CA GLU A 238 -6.24 -7.99 -24.86
C GLU A 238 -4.90 -7.78 -25.58
N ASP A 239 -3.77 -7.88 -24.87
CA ASP A 239 -2.42 -7.83 -25.44
C ASP A 239 -2.15 -8.97 -26.46
N GLU A 240 -2.52 -10.22 -26.14
CA GLU A 240 -2.41 -11.36 -27.07
C GLU A 240 -3.27 -11.16 -28.33
N SER A 241 -4.46 -10.55 -28.20
CA SER A 241 -5.37 -10.32 -29.33
C SER A 241 -4.87 -9.26 -30.31
N GLU A 242 -4.17 -8.23 -29.82
CA GLU A 242 -3.55 -7.20 -30.64
C GLU A 242 -2.24 -7.67 -31.31
N TRP A 243 -1.54 -8.64 -30.71
CA TRP A 243 -0.38 -9.30 -31.33
C TRP A 243 -0.79 -10.10 -32.58
N TRP A 244 -1.93 -10.81 -32.51
CA TRP A 244 -2.52 -11.47 -33.68
C TRP A 244 -2.94 -10.49 -34.79
N GLN A 245 -3.18 -9.22 -34.47
CA GLN A 245 -3.58 -8.17 -35.43
C GLN A 245 -2.38 -7.43 -36.07
N GLY A 246 -1.14 -7.87 -35.85
CA GLY A 246 0.03 -7.45 -36.66
C GLY A 246 0.69 -6.13 -36.24
N SER A 247 0.64 -5.76 -34.96
CA SER A 247 1.44 -4.63 -34.45
C SER A 247 2.92 -5.04 -34.28
N SER A 248 3.80 -4.43 -35.09
CA SER A 248 5.23 -4.77 -35.21
C SER A 248 6.14 -4.15 -34.14
N GLU A 249 5.57 -3.52 -33.11
CA GLU A 249 6.36 -2.91 -32.04
C GLU A 249 6.71 -3.97 -30.98
N PRO A 250 7.96 -4.03 -30.48
CA PRO A 250 8.30 -4.89 -29.37
C PRO A 250 7.51 -4.43 -28.14
N LYS A 251 6.46 -5.19 -27.80
CA LYS A 251 5.46 -4.76 -26.83
C LYS A 251 6.01 -4.81 -25.40
N GLN A 252 5.83 -3.68 -24.73
CA GLN A 252 6.28 -3.40 -23.39
C GLN A 252 5.49 -4.19 -22.35
N SER A 253 6.18 -4.64 -21.31
CA SER A 253 5.59 -5.39 -20.20
C SER A 253 4.44 -4.63 -19.54
N TRP A 254 3.46 -5.33 -18.97
CA TRP A 254 2.45 -4.72 -18.09
C TRP A 254 3.07 -3.78 -17.04
N TRP A 255 4.26 -4.12 -16.52
CA TRP A 255 4.99 -3.26 -15.58
C TRP A 255 5.50 -1.98 -16.23
N GLU A 256 6.02 -2.05 -17.45
CA GLU A 256 6.42 -0.89 -18.23
C GLU A 256 5.22 -0.01 -18.59
N GLN A 257 4.08 -0.60 -18.94
CA GLN A 257 2.84 0.12 -19.21
C GLN A 257 2.30 0.82 -17.96
N GLN A 258 2.31 0.15 -16.80
CA GLN A 258 1.93 0.78 -15.53
C GLN A 258 2.90 1.90 -15.15
N LYS A 259 4.21 1.69 -15.37
CA LYS A 259 5.25 2.70 -15.12
C LYS A 259 5.09 3.92 -16.03
N GLN A 260 4.77 3.72 -17.32
CA GLN A 260 4.46 4.80 -18.26
C GLN A 260 3.21 5.57 -17.83
N ARG A 261 2.09 4.88 -17.57
CA ARG A 261 0.86 5.54 -17.12
C ARG A 261 1.07 6.35 -15.84
N PHE A 262 1.92 5.85 -14.94
CA PHE A 262 2.27 6.58 -13.73
C PHE A 262 3.14 7.81 -14.02
N ARG A 263 4.14 7.69 -14.91
CA ARG A 263 4.96 8.82 -15.38
C ARG A 263 4.13 9.88 -16.08
N GLU A 264 3.27 9.49 -17.01
CA GLU A 264 2.34 10.38 -17.71
C GLU A 264 1.44 11.15 -16.73
N GLN A 265 0.89 10.49 -15.71
CA GLN A 265 0.10 11.16 -14.68
C GLN A 265 0.92 12.14 -13.84
N GLN A 266 2.21 11.88 -13.61
CA GLN A 266 3.10 12.82 -12.92
C GLN A 266 3.44 14.03 -13.79
N ASP A 267 3.78 13.78 -15.05
CA ASP A 267 4.08 14.82 -16.03
C ASP A 267 2.86 15.72 -16.27
N GLU A 268 1.66 15.14 -16.36
CA GLU A 268 0.40 15.87 -16.47
C GLU A 268 0.15 16.74 -15.23
N LYS A 269 0.41 16.22 -14.02
CA LYS A 269 0.29 17.00 -12.77
C LYS A 269 1.29 18.16 -12.73
N GLN A 270 2.54 17.93 -13.10
CA GLN A 270 3.57 18.97 -13.15
C GLN A 270 3.20 20.04 -14.18
N ALA A 271 2.77 19.64 -15.38
CA ALA A 271 2.32 20.55 -16.42
C ALA A 271 1.11 21.39 -15.97
N LEU A 272 0.16 20.78 -15.25
CA LEU A 272 -1.01 21.48 -14.72
C LEU A 272 -0.63 22.47 -13.61
N GLU A 273 0.33 22.12 -12.75
CA GLU A 273 0.86 23.00 -11.72
C GLU A 273 1.66 24.16 -12.30
N GLU A 274 2.54 23.90 -13.28
CA GLU A 274 3.25 24.95 -14.02
C GLU A 274 2.28 25.86 -14.78
N SER A 275 1.23 25.32 -15.41
CA SER A 275 0.20 26.12 -16.06
C SER A 275 -0.54 27.02 -15.06
N ARG A 276 -0.90 26.51 -13.87
CA ARG A 276 -1.53 27.34 -12.81
C ARG A 276 -0.59 28.44 -12.33
N LYS A 277 0.70 28.12 -12.14
CA LYS A 277 1.72 29.10 -11.76
C LYS A 277 1.85 30.19 -12.83
N ARG A 278 1.94 29.82 -14.11
CA ARG A 278 2.00 30.77 -15.24
C ARG A 278 0.77 31.67 -15.30
N SER A 279 -0.44 31.10 -15.26
CA SER A 279 -1.68 31.91 -15.27
C SER A 279 -1.75 32.89 -14.09
N ARG A 280 -1.27 32.48 -12.89
CA ARG A 280 -1.22 33.36 -11.72
C ARG A 280 -0.18 34.48 -11.89
N VAL A 281 0.97 34.18 -12.48
CA VAL A 281 1.98 35.20 -12.82
C VAL A 281 1.41 36.20 -13.82
N ASP A 282 0.76 35.74 -14.89
CA ASP A 282 0.15 36.60 -15.90
C ASP A 282 -0.93 37.51 -15.31
N GLU A 283 -1.77 36.97 -14.41
CA GLU A 283 -2.77 37.74 -13.67
C GLU A 283 -2.14 38.87 -12.84
N LEU A 284 -1.07 38.54 -12.09
CA LEU A 284 -0.38 39.51 -11.23
C LEU A 284 0.40 40.56 -12.05
N LEU A 285 1.06 40.16 -13.14
CA LEU A 285 1.71 41.10 -14.06
C LEU A 285 0.67 42.02 -14.73
N GLY A 286 -0.50 41.49 -15.08
CA GLY A 286 -1.62 42.27 -15.60
C GLY A 286 -2.22 43.24 -14.57
N LYS A 287 -2.15 42.91 -13.28
CA LYS A 287 -2.51 43.81 -12.18
C LYS A 287 -1.47 44.93 -12.02
N VAL A 288 -0.18 44.58 -11.99
CA VAL A 288 0.95 45.53 -11.92
C VAL A 288 0.92 46.51 -13.10
N SER A 289 0.63 46.03 -14.31
CA SER A 289 0.56 46.87 -15.50
C SER A 289 -0.58 47.90 -15.45
N ARG A 290 -1.68 47.63 -14.74
CA ARG A 290 -2.85 48.51 -14.66
C ARG A 290 -2.80 49.47 -13.48
N GLU A 291 -2.33 49.00 -12.33
CA GLU A 291 -2.45 49.69 -11.04
C GLU A 291 -1.09 50.04 -10.42
N GLY A 292 0.02 49.64 -11.05
CA GLY A 292 1.37 49.84 -10.54
C GLY A 292 1.79 48.76 -9.54
N ILE A 293 3.09 48.67 -9.27
CA ILE A 293 3.67 47.61 -8.43
C ILE A 293 3.26 47.69 -6.95
N GLU A 294 2.82 48.86 -6.49
CA GLU A 294 2.33 49.10 -5.13
C GLU A 294 0.94 48.50 -4.86
N SER A 295 0.21 48.09 -5.91
CA SER A 295 -1.10 47.43 -5.81
C SER A 295 -1.06 45.97 -5.35
N LEU A 296 0.14 45.37 -5.31
CA LEU A 296 0.33 43.99 -4.90
C LEU A 296 0.30 43.87 -3.38
N THR A 297 -0.34 42.82 -2.88
CA THR A 297 -0.23 42.47 -1.46
C THR A 297 1.18 41.95 -1.14
N PRO A 298 1.61 41.98 0.14
CA PRO A 298 2.90 41.42 0.54
C PRO A 298 3.08 39.95 0.13
N GLU A 299 1.99 39.17 0.11
CA GLU A 299 1.99 37.77 -0.31
C GLU A 299 2.16 37.63 -1.83
N GLU A 300 1.46 38.46 -2.62
CA GLU A 300 1.56 38.46 -4.09
C GLU A 300 2.95 38.87 -4.56
N ARG A 301 3.56 39.87 -3.90
CA ARG A 301 4.93 40.32 -4.19
C ARG A 301 5.95 39.23 -3.90
N LYS A 302 5.83 38.57 -2.75
CA LYS A 302 6.69 37.45 -2.35
C LYS A 302 6.58 36.27 -3.32
N PHE A 303 5.37 36.00 -3.82
CA PHE A 303 5.15 34.97 -4.84
C PHE A 303 5.86 35.31 -6.16
N LEU A 304 5.74 36.54 -6.67
CA LEU A 304 6.43 36.96 -7.89
C LEU A 304 7.96 36.92 -7.73
N GLU A 305 8.50 37.37 -6.60
CA GLU A 305 9.93 37.28 -6.30
C GLU A 305 10.43 35.84 -6.24
N GLN A 306 9.64 34.94 -5.64
CA GLN A 306 9.97 33.52 -5.60
C GLN A 306 10.02 32.91 -7.00
N VAL A 307 9.00 33.18 -7.82
CA VAL A 307 8.93 32.66 -9.19
C VAL A 307 10.05 33.23 -10.06
N SER A 308 10.35 34.53 -9.94
CA SER A 308 11.47 35.16 -10.66
C SER A 308 12.81 34.48 -10.33
N ARG A 309 13.07 34.20 -9.05
CA ARG A 309 14.29 33.48 -8.63
C ARG A 309 14.34 32.03 -9.13
N GLU A 310 13.19 31.37 -9.25
CA GLU A 310 13.12 30.02 -9.82
C GLU A 310 13.44 30.01 -11.33
N PHE A 311 13.05 31.06 -12.08
CA PHE A 311 13.41 31.21 -13.49
C PHE A 311 14.89 31.58 -13.69
N ASP A 312 15.45 32.48 -12.89
CA ASP A 312 16.86 32.89 -12.97
C ASP A 312 17.85 31.74 -12.67
N GLN A 313 17.40 30.65 -12.05
CA GLN A 313 18.21 29.45 -11.77
C GLN A 313 18.11 28.36 -12.85
N ARG A 314 17.16 28.48 -13.79
CA ARG A 314 16.94 27.52 -14.88
C ARG A 314 17.71 27.86 -16.17
N ASP A 315 18.21 29.10 -16.29
CA ASP A 315 19.03 29.61 -17.41
C ASP A 315 20.53 29.66 -17.05
#